data_AF-A0A1J5A360-F1
#
_entry.id   AF-A0A1J5A360-F1
#
_cell.length_a   1.000
_cell.length_b   1.000
_cell.length_c   1.000
_cell.angle_alpha   90.00
_cell.angle_beta   90.00
_cell.angle_gamma   90.00
#
_symmetry.space_group_name_H-M   'P 1'
#
loop_
_entity.id
_entity.type
_entity.pdbx_description
1 polymer ?
#
loop_
_entity_poly.entity_id
_entity_poly.type
_entity_poly.pdbx_seq_one_letter_code
_entity_poly.pdbx_strand_id
1 'polypeptide(L)'
;MRKLNLMWSLLIVLSLLIPSVALAQEPTLAGGNPNFDGTAAEEEGYWYSRYNMGNLTMISGLGDTFMPDMDMIQQMVQMADANPNDGDTATPPMNAALLSTIYASGDPHFIQPIDMTMMDFGTMRWNPATFDKNVTSRAMGWTIIKEIEWAKQFHVDSHFGTPADNFGAQWRFVGLVVTAEAKMQAQHALQMLKNGQGLIANSDGAVDWGGQWVMLEALSDLAGTLSAPTMPHSASNRYADPNGAAMFRGAADMLFGALASRQPADTEEYSLAAQALAWYAANTANAANRAQALTLAGQYGDVLIGANKDDATRKAFAIRGLLEAYRLTNNAKYRTAAADVFNGLAAEYDPAHGVFSSQSSYTIDNVAVIMGALNSLKLFGGDTVDQGKVEAIFTGFWESAVNLSGLQQSAPPKDTGKDKFEQEDPDIYYAYPGMPMPPMAGGEFGVAPVFATEVRWADGKWSVANPRFDSAGAMHASNEFIWFHNDEVDGFPVVRGAGAPGTLPVTGARTYVVTPGDSLSQIAREQFGDAARWPELYALNQAIIGANPSLIYPGQTFVLPD
;
A
#
# COMPACT_ATOMS: atom_id res chain seq x y z
N MET A 1 15.43 28.58 -24.63
CA MET A 1 15.32 30.01 -25.03
C MET A 1 13.95 30.24 -25.69
N ARG A 2 13.09 31.02 -25.02
CA ARG A 2 11.86 31.72 -25.51
C ARG A 2 10.96 30.99 -26.54
N LYS A 3 9.79 30.56 -26.08
CA LYS A 3 8.52 31.28 -26.34
C LYS A 3 7.62 31.19 -25.11
N LEU A 4 7.29 32.38 -24.62
CA LEU A 4 6.56 32.74 -23.42
C LEU A 4 5.11 33.07 -23.82
N ASN A 5 4.16 32.81 -22.92
CA ASN A 5 2.90 33.55 -22.71
C ASN A 5 1.95 33.73 -23.91
N LEU A 6 0.82 33.00 -23.88
CA LEU A 6 -0.51 33.57 -24.12
C LEU A 6 -1.57 32.54 -23.73
N MET A 7 -2.21 32.72 -22.57
CA MET A 7 -3.63 32.40 -22.25
C MET A 7 -3.86 32.36 -20.73
N TRP A 8 -3.51 33.46 -20.06
CA TRP A 8 -4.15 33.88 -18.83
C TRP A 8 -4.94 35.13 -19.19
N SER A 9 -6.23 34.98 -19.51
CA SER A 9 -7.28 36.03 -19.54
C SER A 9 -8.49 35.53 -20.36
N LEU A 10 -9.35 34.66 -19.81
CA LEU A 10 -10.78 34.58 -20.12
C LEU A 10 -11.40 33.46 -19.27
N LEU A 11 -11.84 33.76 -18.04
CA LEU A 11 -12.90 33.03 -17.29
C LEU A 11 -13.19 33.72 -15.94
N ILE A 12 -13.18 35.05 -15.93
CA ILE A 12 -13.88 35.84 -14.92
C ILE A 12 -15.07 36.44 -15.67
N VAL A 13 -16.27 36.29 -15.09
CA VAL A 13 -17.60 36.66 -15.64
C VAL A 13 -18.27 35.59 -16.50
N LEU A 14 -18.79 34.52 -15.86
CA LEU A 14 -20.18 34.05 -16.05
C LEU A 14 -20.54 32.93 -15.03
N SER A 15 -20.77 33.30 -13.78
CA SER A 15 -21.44 32.43 -12.80
C SER A 15 -22.32 33.30 -11.88
N LEU A 16 -23.40 33.82 -12.46
CA LEU A 16 -24.50 34.43 -11.71
C LEU A 16 -25.68 33.44 -11.69
N LEU A 17 -26.06 33.08 -10.46
CA LEU A 17 -27.37 32.57 -10.05
C LEU A 17 -27.73 31.12 -10.42
N ILE A 18 -27.13 30.18 -9.68
CA ILE A 18 -27.87 29.03 -9.16
C ILE A 18 -27.70 29.09 -7.64
N PRO A 19 -28.78 29.13 -6.82
CA PRO A 19 -28.61 29.09 -5.38
C PRO A 19 -27.95 27.76 -5.03
N SER A 20 -26.70 27.84 -4.58
CA SER A 20 -26.01 26.74 -3.91
C SER A 20 -26.89 26.33 -2.74
N VAL A 21 -27.52 25.17 -2.85
CA VAL A 21 -27.93 24.45 -1.64
C VAL A 21 -26.61 24.14 -0.95
N ALA A 22 -26.28 24.92 0.06
CA ALA A 22 -25.18 24.60 0.96
C ALA A 22 -25.54 23.24 1.58
N LEU A 23 -24.97 22.18 1.02
CA LEU A 23 -24.76 20.96 1.77
C LEU A 23 -23.99 21.41 3.01
N ALA A 24 -24.57 21.20 4.18
CA ALA A 24 -23.92 21.52 5.43
C ALA A 24 -22.54 20.89 5.39
N GLN A 25 -21.50 21.73 5.42
CA GLN A 25 -20.13 21.28 5.59
C GLN A 25 -20.15 20.52 6.91
N GLU A 26 -19.97 19.19 6.85
CA GLU A 26 -19.76 18.36 8.04
C GLU A 26 -18.71 19.07 8.92
N PRO A 27 -18.85 19.02 10.27
CA PRO A 27 -17.91 19.72 11.13
C PRO A 27 -16.48 19.33 10.75
N THR A 28 -15.68 20.33 10.39
CA THR A 28 -14.25 20.18 10.15
C THR A 28 -13.61 19.58 11.39
N LEU A 29 -12.79 18.54 11.22
CA LEU A 29 -12.02 17.91 12.28
C LEU A 29 -11.38 18.98 13.18
N ALA A 30 -11.59 18.88 14.49
CA ALA A 30 -11.08 19.87 15.44
C ALA A 30 -9.54 19.84 15.44
N GLY A 31 -8.93 20.95 15.04
CA GLY A 31 -7.47 21.04 14.87
C GLY A 31 -6.95 20.48 13.54
N GLY A 32 -7.85 20.00 12.66
CA GLY A 32 -7.53 19.62 11.30
C GLY A 32 -7.25 20.82 10.40
N ASN A 33 -6.64 20.55 9.26
CA ASN A 33 -6.32 21.49 8.22
C ASN A 33 -7.51 21.58 7.23
N PRO A 34 -8.04 22.79 6.96
CA PRO A 34 -9.20 22.97 6.08
C PRO A 34 -8.94 22.58 4.62
N ASN A 35 -7.67 22.37 4.23
CA ASN A 35 -7.28 21.94 2.90
C ASN A 35 -6.94 20.44 2.84
N PHE A 36 -7.08 19.70 3.94
CA PHE A 36 -6.86 18.26 3.95
C PHE A 36 -8.09 17.54 3.39
N ASP A 37 -7.89 16.66 2.43
CA ASP A 37 -8.94 15.88 1.78
C ASP A 37 -8.49 14.43 1.54
N GLY A 38 -9.37 13.61 0.94
CA GLY A 38 -9.08 12.21 0.65
C GLY A 38 -7.84 12.03 -0.23
N THR A 39 -7.64 12.90 -1.22
CA THR A 39 -6.45 12.88 -2.09
C THR A 39 -5.18 13.09 -1.28
N ALA A 40 -5.16 14.05 -0.35
CA ALA A 40 -4.02 14.26 0.52
C ALA A 40 -3.72 13.04 1.40
N ALA A 41 -4.74 12.33 1.90
CA ALA A 41 -4.56 11.09 2.64
C ALA A 41 -4.00 9.95 1.78
N GLU A 42 -4.45 9.83 0.53
CA GLU A 42 -3.94 8.83 -0.41
C GLU A 42 -2.46 9.08 -0.73
N GLU A 43 -2.10 10.33 -1.05
CA GLU A 43 -0.74 10.75 -1.36
C GLU A 43 0.21 10.63 -0.15
N GLU A 44 -0.20 11.10 1.04
CA GLU A 44 0.60 10.88 2.24
C GLU A 44 0.76 9.39 2.54
N GLY A 45 -0.24 8.57 2.23
CA GLY A 45 -0.18 7.11 2.28
C GLY A 45 0.95 6.54 1.41
N TYR A 46 1.04 6.98 0.16
CA TYR A 46 2.14 6.64 -0.75
C TYR A 46 3.50 7.02 -0.14
N TRP A 47 3.64 8.25 0.34
CA TRP A 47 4.91 8.77 0.85
C TRP A 47 5.34 8.11 2.17
N TYR A 48 4.43 7.99 3.14
CA TYR A 48 4.74 7.40 4.45
C TYR A 48 5.06 5.91 4.30
N SER A 49 4.40 5.21 3.38
CA SER A 49 4.75 3.85 2.97
C SER A 49 6.19 3.74 2.46
N ARG A 50 6.64 4.68 1.63
CA ARG A 50 8.02 4.72 1.10
C ARG A 50 9.04 4.95 2.20
N TYR A 51 8.77 5.92 3.07
CA TYR A 51 9.69 6.32 4.14
C TYR A 51 9.95 5.16 5.09
N ASN A 52 8.88 4.51 5.54
CA ASN A 52 8.95 3.42 6.49
C ASN A 52 9.69 2.22 5.91
N MET A 53 9.40 1.84 4.66
CA MET A 53 10.13 0.76 3.98
C MET A 53 11.62 1.10 3.88
N GLY A 54 11.98 2.25 3.30
CA GLY A 54 13.38 2.60 3.08
C GLY A 54 14.17 2.70 4.39
N ASN A 55 13.58 3.29 5.43
CA ASN A 55 14.21 3.37 6.74
C ASN A 55 14.42 1.98 7.37
N LEU A 56 13.45 1.08 7.25
CA LEU A 56 13.61 -0.29 7.75
C LEU A 56 14.65 -1.06 6.95
N THR A 57 14.39 -1.30 5.65
CA THR A 57 15.08 -2.34 4.87
C THR A 57 16.48 -1.94 4.42
N MET A 58 16.76 -0.64 4.23
CA MET A 58 18.05 -0.21 3.67
C MET A 58 18.91 0.62 4.64
N ILE A 59 18.31 1.20 5.68
CA ILE A 59 18.96 2.25 6.49
C ILE A 59 19.19 1.85 7.94
N SER A 60 18.16 1.36 8.65
CA SER A 60 18.17 1.27 10.12
C SER A 60 19.26 0.34 10.68
N GLY A 61 19.52 -0.77 9.98
CA GLY A 61 20.25 -1.92 10.51
C GLY A 61 19.44 -2.77 11.48
N LEU A 62 18.09 -2.65 11.50
CA LEU A 62 17.17 -3.37 12.38
C LEU A 62 16.97 -4.85 11.96
N GLY A 63 18.07 -5.58 11.81
CA GLY A 63 18.05 -6.96 11.35
C GLY A 63 19.45 -7.49 11.05
N ASP A 64 19.54 -8.77 10.67
CA ASP A 64 20.79 -9.33 10.16
C ASP A 64 21.00 -8.86 8.72
N THR A 65 22.10 -8.16 8.47
CA THR A 65 22.37 -7.58 7.16
C THR A 65 23.02 -8.57 6.20
N PHE A 66 22.81 -8.33 4.92
CA PHE A 66 23.62 -8.92 3.84
C PHE A 66 24.03 -7.82 2.86
N MET A 67 25.03 -8.10 2.04
CA MET A 67 25.38 -7.22 0.93
C MET A 67 25.58 -8.07 -0.32
N PRO A 68 24.87 -7.78 -1.42
CA PRO A 68 25.18 -8.37 -2.71
C PRO A 68 26.64 -8.07 -3.07
N ASP A 69 27.29 -8.98 -3.81
CA ASP A 69 28.61 -8.68 -4.33
C ASP A 69 28.56 -7.56 -5.38
N MET A 70 29.71 -6.96 -5.66
CA MET A 70 29.79 -5.83 -6.58
C MET A 70 29.36 -6.18 -8.00
N ASP A 71 29.52 -7.45 -8.41
CA ASP A 71 29.12 -7.90 -9.74
C ASP A 71 27.59 -7.96 -9.86
N MET A 72 26.89 -8.42 -8.82
CA MET A 72 25.43 -8.38 -8.72
C MET A 72 24.91 -6.94 -8.71
N ILE A 73 25.55 -6.04 -7.95
CA ILE A 73 25.16 -4.62 -7.92
C ILE A 73 25.32 -3.99 -9.31
N GLN A 74 26.45 -4.23 -9.98
CA GLN A 74 26.68 -3.73 -11.34
C GLN A 74 25.67 -4.29 -12.34
N GLN A 75 25.29 -5.57 -12.22
CA GLN A 75 24.23 -6.16 -13.04
C GLN A 75 22.88 -5.48 -12.79
N MET A 76 22.53 -5.20 -11.53
CA MET A 76 21.29 -4.49 -11.20
C MET A 76 21.29 -3.07 -11.79
N VAL A 77 22.40 -2.34 -11.72
CA VAL A 77 22.54 -1.02 -12.36
C VAL A 77 22.33 -1.12 -13.88
N GLN A 78 22.93 -2.10 -14.54
CA GLN A 78 22.75 -2.34 -15.99
C GLN A 78 21.33 -2.77 -16.36
N MET A 79 20.63 -3.49 -15.49
CA MET A 79 19.23 -3.86 -15.71
C MET A 79 18.29 -2.67 -15.55
N ALA A 80 18.65 -1.70 -14.70
CA ALA A 80 17.89 -0.48 -14.48
C ALA A 80 18.12 0.57 -15.59
N ASP A 81 19.31 0.59 -16.19
CA ASP A 81 19.72 1.55 -17.22
C ASP A 81 20.46 0.84 -18.36
N ALA A 82 19.83 0.80 -19.55
CA ALA A 82 20.41 0.18 -20.73
C ALA A 82 21.48 1.06 -21.42
N ASN A 83 21.58 2.34 -21.06
CA ASN A 83 22.53 3.29 -21.64
C ASN A 83 23.24 4.13 -20.56
N PRO A 84 24.38 3.65 -20.01
CA PRO A 84 25.07 4.31 -18.91
C PRO A 84 25.72 5.67 -19.23
N ASN A 85 25.51 6.20 -20.44
CA ASN A 85 26.09 7.48 -20.89
C ASN A 85 25.04 8.58 -21.07
N ASP A 86 23.77 8.35 -20.75
CA ASP A 86 22.71 9.36 -20.87
C ASP A 86 22.57 10.29 -19.65
N GLY A 87 23.29 9.96 -18.55
CA GLY A 87 23.33 10.75 -17.34
C GLY A 87 22.26 10.38 -16.30
N ASP A 88 21.51 9.30 -16.49
CA ASP A 88 20.50 8.81 -15.53
C ASP A 88 20.97 7.56 -14.75
N THR A 89 22.21 7.13 -14.90
CA THR A 89 22.69 5.89 -14.27
C THR A 89 22.52 5.88 -12.75
N ALA A 90 21.86 4.83 -12.25
CA ALA A 90 21.63 4.63 -10.83
C ALA A 90 22.94 4.58 -10.04
N THR A 91 22.94 5.25 -8.88
CA THR A 91 24.07 5.26 -7.95
C THR A 91 23.66 4.49 -6.69
N PRO A 92 24.24 3.30 -6.44
CA PRO A 92 23.98 2.55 -5.22
C PRO A 92 24.34 3.38 -3.98
N PRO A 93 23.50 3.38 -2.92
CA PRO A 93 23.80 4.09 -1.70
C PRO A 93 25.05 3.52 -1.02
N MET A 94 25.85 4.40 -0.40
CA MET A 94 26.99 3.98 0.40
C MET A 94 26.50 3.42 1.73
N ASN A 95 27.17 2.37 2.21
CA ASN A 95 26.90 1.76 3.50
C ASN A 95 25.40 1.44 3.71
N ALA A 96 24.73 0.86 2.71
CA ALA A 96 23.39 0.31 2.91
C ALA A 96 23.42 -0.84 3.94
N ALA A 97 22.33 -1.03 4.67
CA ALA A 97 22.12 -2.16 5.57
C ALA A 97 20.94 -3.00 5.07
N LEU A 98 21.09 -3.65 3.92
CA LEU A 98 20.07 -4.52 3.35
C LEU A 98 19.82 -5.71 4.27
N LEU A 99 18.56 -6.08 4.49
CA LEU A 99 18.15 -6.99 5.55
C LEU A 99 17.82 -8.40 5.04
N SER A 100 18.40 -9.41 5.69
CA SER A 100 18.07 -10.84 5.48
C SER A 100 17.14 -11.40 6.56
N THR A 101 17.06 -10.73 7.70
CA THR A 101 16.09 -10.94 8.78
C THR A 101 15.60 -9.61 9.31
N ILE A 102 14.41 -9.58 9.90
CA ILE A 102 13.82 -8.37 10.46
C ILE A 102 13.62 -8.57 11.96
N TYR A 103 14.20 -7.69 12.76
CA TYR A 103 14.00 -7.67 14.21
C TYR A 103 12.66 -6.98 14.55
N ALA A 104 12.02 -7.41 15.64
CA ALA A 104 10.66 -7.02 15.98
C ALA A 104 10.50 -5.51 16.22
N SER A 105 11.42 -4.88 16.94
CA SER A 105 11.31 -3.44 17.25
C SER A 105 12.64 -2.77 17.55
N GLY A 106 12.69 -1.45 17.43
CA GLY A 106 13.87 -0.64 17.77
C GLY A 106 13.52 0.79 18.17
N ASP A 107 14.50 1.50 18.73
CA ASP A 107 14.43 2.94 18.89
C ASP A 107 14.85 3.63 17.57
N PRO A 108 13.97 4.40 16.91
CA PRO A 108 14.23 4.97 15.59
C PRO A 108 15.09 6.25 15.61
N HIS A 109 15.65 6.65 16.76
CA HIS A 109 16.55 7.80 16.82
C HIS A 109 17.89 7.52 16.14
N PHE A 110 18.37 8.50 15.37
CA PHE A 110 19.72 8.47 14.81
C PHE A 110 20.78 8.63 15.91
N ILE A 111 21.89 7.92 15.77
CA ILE A 111 22.99 7.91 16.76
C ILE A 111 24.12 8.90 16.46
N GLN A 112 24.03 9.60 15.33
CA GLN A 112 25.02 10.57 14.86
C GLN A 112 24.38 11.58 13.89
N PRO A 113 25.06 12.68 13.55
CA PRO A 113 24.59 13.61 12.53
C PRO A 113 24.38 12.92 11.18
N ILE A 114 23.22 13.16 10.57
CA ILE A 114 22.84 12.64 9.26
C ILE A 114 23.51 13.43 8.14
N ASP A 115 23.98 12.74 7.10
CA ASP A 115 24.42 13.34 5.83
C ASP A 115 23.59 12.78 4.68
N MET A 116 22.59 13.57 4.28
CA MET A 116 21.68 13.22 3.18
C MET A 116 22.23 13.60 1.79
N THR A 117 23.39 14.27 1.71
CA THR A 117 23.90 14.82 0.44
C THR A 117 24.68 13.82 -0.40
N MET A 118 25.14 12.72 0.22
CA MET A 118 26.01 11.72 -0.41
C MET A 118 25.38 10.33 -0.52
N MET A 119 24.09 10.17 -0.19
CA MET A 119 23.44 8.86 -0.04
C MET A 119 24.26 7.88 0.85
N ASP A 120 24.90 8.40 1.90
CA ASP A 120 25.62 7.58 2.88
C ASP A 120 24.68 7.15 4.01
N PHE A 121 24.07 5.97 3.84
CA PHE A 121 23.12 5.42 4.79
C PHE A 121 23.80 5.01 6.11
N GLY A 122 25.13 4.89 6.14
CA GLY A 122 25.88 4.63 7.37
C GLY A 122 25.73 5.74 8.41
N THR A 123 25.39 6.96 7.97
CA THR A 123 25.14 8.09 8.88
C THR A 123 23.77 8.08 9.53
N MET A 124 22.87 7.20 9.08
CA MET A 124 21.45 7.18 9.45
C MET A 124 21.08 5.92 10.25
N ARG A 125 22.05 5.35 10.97
CA ARG A 125 21.87 4.12 11.77
C ARG A 125 21.13 4.36 13.08
N TRP A 126 20.40 3.34 13.50
CA TRP A 126 19.77 3.29 14.83
C TRP A 126 20.66 2.54 15.82
N ASN A 127 20.37 2.69 17.12
CA ASN A 127 21.18 2.09 18.17
C ASN A 127 20.86 0.58 18.34
N PRO A 128 21.79 -0.35 18.03
CA PRO A 128 21.52 -1.79 18.13
C PRO A 128 21.28 -2.30 19.55
N ALA A 129 21.69 -1.54 20.57
CA ALA A 129 21.42 -1.87 21.97
C ALA A 129 19.92 -1.73 22.32
N THR A 130 19.15 -1.03 21.49
CA THR A 130 17.71 -0.81 21.72
C THR A 130 16.85 -1.89 21.06
N PHE A 131 17.41 -2.74 20.20
CA PHE A 131 16.64 -3.66 19.36
C PHE A 131 16.06 -4.81 20.16
N ASP A 132 14.77 -5.08 19.95
CA ASP A 132 14.18 -6.39 20.23
C ASP A 132 14.48 -7.30 19.04
N LYS A 133 15.44 -8.21 19.23
CA LYS A 133 15.98 -9.06 18.17
C LYS A 133 15.14 -10.31 17.88
N ASN A 134 13.95 -10.42 18.45
CA ASN A 134 13.03 -11.48 18.05
C ASN A 134 12.69 -11.32 16.57
N VAL A 135 12.84 -12.40 15.81
CA VAL A 135 12.43 -12.47 14.40
C VAL A 135 11.10 -13.20 14.34
N THR A 136 10.08 -12.58 13.75
CA THR A 136 8.73 -13.14 13.68
C THR A 136 8.31 -13.40 12.25
N SER A 137 7.50 -14.44 12.04
CA SER A 137 6.94 -14.72 10.72
C SER A 137 6.07 -13.57 10.21
N ARG A 138 5.39 -12.85 11.10
CA ARG A 138 4.56 -11.68 10.76
C ARG A 138 5.39 -10.49 10.28
N ALA A 139 6.44 -10.11 11.00
CA ALA A 139 7.31 -9.00 10.57
C ALA A 139 7.98 -9.31 9.23
N MET A 140 8.53 -10.52 9.07
CA MET A 140 9.12 -10.94 7.81
C MET A 140 8.09 -10.98 6.67
N GLY A 141 6.90 -11.55 6.92
CA GLY A 141 5.86 -11.68 5.90
C GLY A 141 5.42 -10.31 5.38
N TRP A 142 5.09 -9.37 6.27
CA TRP A 142 4.71 -8.03 5.85
C TRP A 142 5.85 -7.28 5.16
N THR A 143 7.10 -7.47 5.58
CA THR A 143 8.26 -6.85 4.92
C THR A 143 8.47 -7.38 3.50
N ILE A 144 8.37 -8.70 3.30
CA ILE A 144 8.48 -9.32 1.97
C ILE A 144 7.38 -8.81 1.03
N ILE A 145 6.12 -8.74 1.52
CA ILE A 145 5.02 -8.16 0.74
C ILE A 145 5.38 -6.70 0.40
N LYS A 146 5.87 -5.92 1.37
CA LYS A 146 6.17 -4.51 1.17
C LYS A 146 7.23 -4.24 0.11
N GLU A 147 8.30 -5.01 0.15
CA GLU A 147 9.39 -4.95 -0.82
C GLU A 147 8.89 -5.27 -2.23
N ILE A 148 7.99 -6.26 -2.37
CA ILE A 148 7.42 -6.64 -3.66
C ILE A 148 6.37 -5.64 -4.17
N GLU A 149 5.54 -5.09 -3.30
CA GLU A 149 4.58 -4.03 -3.68
C GLU A 149 5.30 -2.77 -4.16
N TRP A 150 6.40 -2.35 -3.51
CA TRP A 150 7.21 -1.24 -4.03
C TRP A 150 8.02 -1.61 -5.26
N ALA A 151 8.47 -2.86 -5.40
CA ALA A 151 9.08 -3.30 -6.65
C ALA A 151 8.09 -3.13 -7.81
N LYS A 152 6.81 -3.52 -7.64
CA LYS A 152 5.74 -3.27 -8.62
C LYS A 152 5.57 -1.78 -8.92
N GLN A 153 5.55 -0.93 -7.88
CA GLN A 153 5.47 0.53 -8.05
C GLN A 153 6.62 1.09 -8.89
N PHE A 154 7.86 0.74 -8.55
CA PHE A 154 9.06 1.10 -9.32
C PHE A 154 9.13 0.42 -10.69
N HIS A 155 8.13 -0.41 -11.02
CA HIS A 155 7.96 -1.01 -12.33
C HIS A 155 7.07 -0.22 -13.28
N VAL A 156 6.24 0.70 -12.78
CA VAL A 156 5.28 1.48 -13.60
C VAL A 156 6.00 2.34 -14.63
N ASP A 157 5.92 1.96 -15.91
CA ASP A 157 6.70 2.58 -16.99
C ASP A 157 6.31 4.07 -17.20
N SER A 158 5.06 4.45 -16.97
CA SER A 158 4.61 5.85 -17.08
C SER A 158 5.13 6.76 -15.97
N HIS A 159 5.51 6.19 -14.83
CA HIS A 159 5.97 6.92 -13.65
C HIS A 159 7.50 6.94 -13.58
N PHE A 160 8.13 5.78 -13.74
CA PHE A 160 9.58 5.61 -13.58
C PHE A 160 10.30 5.26 -14.88
N GLY A 161 9.64 5.32 -16.04
CA GLY A 161 10.25 5.04 -17.34
C GLY A 161 10.62 3.57 -17.54
N THR A 162 11.13 3.28 -18.73
CA THR A 162 11.74 2.00 -19.10
C THR A 162 13.27 2.11 -19.02
N PRO A 163 14.02 0.99 -19.00
CA PRO A 163 15.49 1.03 -19.05
C PRO A 163 16.09 1.71 -20.29
N ALA A 164 15.27 2.00 -21.33
CA ALA A 164 15.71 2.76 -22.50
C ALA A 164 15.52 4.27 -22.35
N ASP A 165 14.81 4.72 -21.31
CA ASP A 165 14.56 6.13 -21.01
C ASP A 165 15.64 6.70 -20.09
N ASN A 166 15.89 8.00 -20.23
CA ASN A 166 16.93 8.75 -19.53
C ASN A 166 16.43 9.42 -18.24
N PHE A 167 15.45 8.81 -17.57
CA PHE A 167 14.97 9.22 -16.26
C PHE A 167 14.49 7.98 -15.48
N GLY A 168 14.58 8.02 -14.15
CA GLY A 168 13.99 7.02 -13.25
C GLY A 168 14.84 5.78 -12.99
N ALA A 169 16.06 5.67 -13.54
CA ALA A 169 16.88 4.47 -13.32
C ALA A 169 17.20 4.22 -11.84
N GLN A 170 17.36 5.28 -11.03
CA GLN A 170 17.57 5.13 -9.59
C GLN A 170 16.44 4.31 -8.93
N TRP A 171 15.19 4.58 -9.28
CA TRP A 171 14.04 3.89 -8.72
C TRP A 171 13.86 2.48 -9.27
N ARG A 172 14.11 2.29 -10.57
CA ARG A 172 14.17 0.94 -11.17
C ARG A 172 15.24 0.08 -10.49
N PHE A 173 16.39 0.66 -10.17
CA PHE A 173 17.46 0.00 -9.40
C PHE A 173 17.01 -0.35 -7.99
N VAL A 174 16.39 0.58 -7.26
CA VAL A 174 15.82 0.31 -5.92
C VAL A 174 14.83 -0.85 -5.99
N GLY A 175 13.97 -0.92 -7.02
CA GLY A 175 13.05 -2.05 -7.24
C GLY A 175 13.76 -3.40 -7.37
N LEU A 176 14.92 -3.45 -8.03
CA LEU A 176 15.75 -4.66 -8.11
C LEU A 176 16.38 -5.04 -6.76
N VAL A 177 16.81 -4.04 -5.99
CA VAL A 177 17.38 -4.23 -4.65
C VAL A 177 16.33 -4.82 -3.70
N VAL A 178 15.16 -4.19 -3.58
CA VAL A 178 14.11 -4.68 -2.65
C VAL A 178 13.56 -6.04 -3.09
N THR A 179 13.51 -6.34 -4.40
CA THR A 179 13.20 -7.70 -4.88
C THR A 179 14.25 -8.72 -4.42
N ALA A 180 15.53 -8.34 -4.40
CA ALA A 180 16.59 -9.21 -3.91
C ALA A 180 16.50 -9.41 -2.38
N GLU A 181 16.18 -8.35 -1.62
CA GLU A 181 15.90 -8.44 -0.18
C GLU A 181 14.74 -9.40 0.11
N ALA A 182 13.62 -9.27 -0.59
CA ALA A 182 12.46 -10.14 -0.44
C ALA A 182 12.81 -11.61 -0.66
N LYS A 183 13.62 -11.90 -1.69
CA LYS A 183 14.11 -13.26 -1.95
C LYS A 183 15.01 -13.77 -0.84
N MET A 184 15.91 -12.93 -0.33
CA MET A 184 16.84 -13.30 0.75
C MET A 184 16.10 -13.56 2.06
N GLN A 185 15.14 -12.71 2.42
CA GLN A 185 14.29 -12.89 3.60
C GLN A 185 13.44 -14.16 3.48
N ALA A 186 12.78 -14.38 2.34
CA ALA A 186 12.00 -15.60 2.12
C ALA A 186 12.88 -16.85 2.18
N GLN A 187 14.08 -16.83 1.59
CA GLN A 187 15.04 -17.93 1.70
C GLN A 187 15.49 -18.17 3.13
N HIS A 188 15.79 -17.10 3.88
CA HIS A 188 16.18 -17.20 5.29
C HIS A 188 15.06 -17.85 6.12
N ALA A 189 13.82 -17.39 5.98
CA ALA A 189 12.67 -17.97 6.67
C ALA A 189 12.54 -19.48 6.39
N LEU A 190 12.68 -19.87 5.11
CA LEU A 190 12.54 -21.28 4.70
C LEU A 190 13.69 -22.18 5.18
N GLN A 191 14.89 -21.64 5.36
CA GLN A 191 16.08 -22.38 5.75
C GLN A 191 16.27 -22.44 7.27
N MET A 192 16.02 -21.33 7.96
CA MET A 192 16.40 -21.13 9.36
C MET A 192 15.22 -21.24 10.32
N LEU A 193 14.02 -20.85 9.87
CA LEU A 193 12.84 -20.71 10.73
C LEU A 193 11.77 -21.76 10.47
N LYS A 194 11.79 -22.41 9.30
CA LYS A 194 10.83 -23.45 8.96
C LYS A 194 11.01 -24.69 9.83
N ASN A 195 9.95 -25.07 10.55
CA ASN A 195 9.94 -26.25 11.41
C ASN A 195 9.58 -27.54 10.64
N GLY A 196 9.59 -28.68 11.34
CA GLY A 196 9.28 -29.99 10.75
C GLY A 196 7.85 -30.17 10.23
N GLN A 197 6.93 -29.27 10.56
CA GLN A 197 5.55 -29.25 10.06
C GLN A 197 5.39 -28.34 8.82
N GLY A 198 6.46 -27.67 8.39
CA GLY A 198 6.42 -26.73 7.27
C GLY A 198 5.94 -25.31 7.65
N LEU A 199 5.76 -25.02 8.95
CA LEU A 199 5.41 -23.70 9.46
C LEU A 199 6.67 -22.87 9.68
N ILE A 200 6.57 -21.54 9.55
CA ILE A 200 7.67 -20.62 9.85
C ILE A 200 7.57 -20.18 11.31
N ALA A 201 8.43 -20.74 12.17
CA ALA A 201 8.48 -20.36 13.57
C ALA A 201 9.18 -19.01 13.76
N ASN A 202 8.91 -18.36 14.88
CA ASN A 202 9.69 -17.23 15.34
C ASN A 202 11.08 -17.69 15.79
N SER A 203 12.02 -16.76 15.99
CA SER A 203 13.39 -17.08 16.45
C SER A 203 13.43 -17.74 17.83
N ASP A 204 12.39 -17.59 18.64
CA ASP A 204 12.22 -18.25 19.94
C ASP A 204 11.54 -19.64 19.84
N GLY A 205 11.15 -20.06 18.63
CA GLY A 205 10.45 -21.32 18.35
C GLY A 205 8.93 -21.25 18.47
N ALA A 206 8.34 -20.13 18.88
CA ALA A 206 6.89 -19.95 18.92
C ALA A 206 6.32 -19.87 17.49
N VAL A 207 5.02 -20.20 17.35
CA VAL A 207 4.30 -20.07 16.08
C VAL A 207 3.26 -18.96 16.23
N ASP A 208 3.47 -17.83 15.56
CA ASP A 208 2.43 -16.84 15.31
C ASP A 208 1.55 -17.33 14.16
N TRP A 209 0.30 -17.67 14.47
CA TRP A 209 -0.66 -18.20 13.50
C TRP A 209 -1.15 -17.15 12.50
N GLY A 210 -1.37 -15.90 12.94
CA GLY A 210 -1.66 -14.80 12.02
C GLY A 210 -0.48 -14.56 11.09
N GLY A 211 0.74 -14.59 11.64
CA GLY A 211 1.98 -14.52 10.86
C GLY A 211 2.16 -15.64 9.83
N GLN A 212 1.58 -16.84 10.05
CA GLN A 212 1.60 -17.89 9.02
C GLN A 212 0.76 -17.53 7.80
N TRP A 213 -0.41 -16.92 8.00
CA TRP A 213 -1.25 -16.46 6.89
C TRP A 213 -0.57 -15.32 6.13
N VAL A 214 0.03 -14.36 6.84
CA VAL A 214 0.84 -13.30 6.22
C VAL A 214 2.01 -13.89 5.42
N MET A 215 2.67 -14.93 5.93
CA MET A 215 3.75 -15.59 5.19
C MET A 215 3.26 -16.37 3.96
N LEU A 216 2.05 -16.94 4.02
CA LEU A 216 1.42 -17.57 2.85
C LEU A 216 1.15 -16.53 1.75
N GLU A 217 0.67 -15.35 2.13
CA GLU A 217 0.50 -14.22 1.23
C GLU A 217 1.85 -13.80 0.62
N ALA A 218 2.84 -13.52 1.47
CA ALA A 218 4.18 -13.10 1.06
C ALA A 218 4.83 -14.05 0.05
N LEU A 219 4.82 -15.36 0.33
CA LEU A 219 5.39 -16.36 -0.57
C LEU A 219 4.60 -16.46 -1.89
N SER A 220 3.28 -16.31 -1.82
CA SER A 220 2.41 -16.38 -3.00
C SER A 220 2.60 -15.19 -3.92
N ASP A 221 2.68 -13.99 -3.36
CA ASP A 221 2.88 -12.77 -4.11
C ASP A 221 4.29 -12.66 -4.71
N LEU A 222 5.32 -12.96 -3.90
CA LEU A 222 6.70 -13.07 -4.39
C LEU A 222 6.80 -14.07 -5.55
N ALA A 223 6.23 -15.27 -5.40
CA ALA A 223 6.23 -16.27 -6.45
C ALA A 223 5.46 -15.82 -7.70
N GLY A 224 4.36 -15.10 -7.52
CA GLY A 224 3.56 -14.50 -8.60
C GLY A 224 4.40 -13.51 -9.40
N THR A 225 4.93 -12.51 -8.72
CA THR A 225 5.78 -11.43 -9.27
C THR A 225 6.97 -11.98 -10.05
N LEU A 226 7.73 -12.91 -9.48
CA LEU A 226 8.90 -13.49 -10.14
C LEU A 226 8.55 -14.36 -11.37
N SER A 227 7.31 -14.83 -11.49
CA SER A 227 6.86 -15.67 -12.61
C SER A 227 6.10 -14.93 -13.71
N ALA A 228 5.66 -13.71 -13.43
CA ALA A 228 4.82 -12.97 -14.35
C ALA A 228 5.61 -12.64 -15.62
N PRO A 229 5.02 -12.81 -16.82
CA PRO A 229 5.70 -12.43 -18.07
C PRO A 229 5.89 -10.91 -18.18
N THR A 230 4.98 -10.15 -17.57
CA THR A 230 4.98 -8.69 -17.51
C THR A 230 4.48 -8.25 -16.13
N MET A 231 4.87 -7.05 -15.71
CA MET A 231 4.30 -6.40 -14.53
C MET A 231 3.09 -5.54 -14.91
N PRO A 232 2.20 -5.20 -13.96
CA PRO A 232 1.20 -4.17 -14.16
C PRO A 232 1.86 -2.88 -14.69
N HIS A 233 1.22 -2.21 -15.65
CA HIS A 233 1.71 -0.96 -16.26
C HIS A 233 3.09 -1.05 -16.92
N SER A 234 3.57 -2.25 -17.23
CA SER A 234 4.79 -2.44 -18.01
C SER A 234 4.67 -3.53 -19.06
N ALA A 235 5.38 -3.37 -20.18
CA ALA A 235 5.48 -4.38 -21.23
C ALA A 235 6.46 -5.52 -20.91
N SER A 236 7.13 -5.47 -19.76
CA SER A 236 8.18 -6.41 -19.37
C SER A 236 8.11 -6.77 -17.89
N ASN A 237 8.90 -7.76 -17.46
CA ASN A 237 9.17 -8.02 -16.05
C ASN A 237 10.68 -8.04 -15.82
N ARG A 238 11.18 -7.04 -15.10
CA ARG A 238 12.61 -6.89 -14.76
C ARG A 238 13.01 -7.80 -13.60
N TYR A 239 12.02 -8.30 -12.85
CA TYR A 239 12.19 -9.14 -11.67
C TYR A 239 12.06 -10.63 -11.98
N ALA A 240 11.82 -11.00 -13.24
CA ALA A 240 11.56 -12.37 -13.62
C ALA A 240 12.68 -13.33 -13.17
N ASP A 241 12.31 -14.32 -12.35
CA ASP A 241 13.18 -15.42 -11.91
C ASP A 241 12.34 -16.70 -11.81
N PRO A 242 12.19 -17.45 -12.92
CA PRO A 242 11.36 -18.66 -12.95
C PRO A 242 11.78 -19.73 -11.94
N ASN A 243 13.07 -19.82 -11.62
CA ASN A 243 13.58 -20.80 -10.66
C ASN A 243 13.22 -20.41 -9.23
N GLY A 244 13.47 -19.15 -8.86
CA GLY A 244 13.03 -18.59 -7.59
C GLY A 244 11.51 -18.68 -7.43
N ALA A 245 10.76 -18.31 -8.46
CA ALA A 245 9.31 -18.40 -8.48
C ALA A 245 8.79 -19.82 -8.23
N ALA A 246 9.40 -20.83 -8.84
CA ALA A 246 9.03 -22.23 -8.62
C ALA A 246 9.30 -22.68 -7.18
N MET A 247 10.44 -22.27 -6.61
CA MET A 247 10.81 -22.57 -5.23
C MET A 247 9.81 -21.95 -4.23
N PHE A 248 9.53 -20.65 -4.34
CA PHE A 248 8.62 -19.96 -3.41
C PHE A 248 7.17 -20.42 -3.58
N ARG A 249 6.73 -20.76 -4.80
CA ARG A 249 5.41 -21.36 -5.03
C ARG A 249 5.28 -22.72 -4.35
N GLY A 250 6.31 -23.56 -4.45
CA GLY A 250 6.33 -24.85 -3.74
C GLY A 250 6.32 -24.68 -2.22
N ALA A 251 6.98 -23.65 -1.70
CA ALA A 251 6.92 -23.30 -0.29
C ALA A 251 5.52 -22.82 0.13
N ALA A 252 4.86 -21.98 -0.68
CA ALA A 252 3.47 -21.56 -0.45
C ALA A 252 2.51 -22.76 -0.46
N ASP A 253 2.66 -23.71 -1.40
CA ASP A 253 1.85 -24.93 -1.43
C ASP A 253 2.05 -25.81 -0.19
N MET A 254 3.29 -25.91 0.31
CA MET A 254 3.59 -26.63 1.55
C MET A 254 2.95 -25.95 2.77
N LEU A 255 3.08 -24.63 2.88
CA LEU A 255 2.52 -23.85 3.98
C LEU A 255 0.99 -23.89 3.96
N PHE A 256 0.38 -23.73 2.79
CA PHE A 256 -1.06 -23.93 2.61
C PHE A 256 -1.50 -25.31 3.08
N GLY A 257 -0.76 -26.38 2.73
CA GLY A 257 -1.06 -27.74 3.21
C GLY A 257 -1.06 -27.87 4.73
N ALA A 258 -0.16 -27.16 5.43
CA ALA A 258 -0.13 -27.12 6.89
C ALA A 258 -1.29 -26.31 7.48
N LEU A 259 -1.74 -25.25 6.79
CA LEU A 259 -2.78 -24.32 7.26
C LEU A 259 -4.21 -24.76 6.88
N ALA A 260 -4.39 -25.50 5.78
CA ALA A 260 -5.72 -25.78 5.22
C ALA A 260 -6.62 -26.66 6.10
N SER A 261 -6.05 -27.31 7.12
CA SER A 261 -6.80 -28.07 8.15
C SER A 261 -6.97 -27.31 9.47
N ARG A 262 -6.32 -26.15 9.60
CA ARG A 262 -6.39 -25.33 10.80
C ARG A 262 -7.68 -24.52 10.77
N GLN A 263 -8.31 -24.43 11.93
CA GLN A 263 -9.36 -23.46 12.19
C GLN A 263 -8.74 -22.20 12.83
N PRO A 264 -8.84 -21.01 12.20
CA PRO A 264 -8.40 -19.76 12.80
C PRO A 264 -9.08 -19.48 14.15
N ALA A 265 -8.36 -18.82 15.06
CA ALA A 265 -8.76 -18.67 16.45
C ALA A 265 -9.74 -17.50 16.69
N ASP A 266 -9.58 -16.40 15.97
CA ASP A 266 -10.30 -15.15 16.21
C ASP A 266 -10.52 -14.34 14.93
N THR A 267 -11.23 -13.21 15.05
CA THR A 267 -11.61 -12.33 13.94
C THR A 267 -10.40 -11.85 13.13
N GLU A 268 -9.28 -11.56 13.78
CA GLU A 268 -8.04 -11.16 13.11
C GLU A 268 -7.50 -12.30 12.28
N GLU A 269 -7.31 -13.48 12.87
CA GLU A 269 -6.74 -14.62 12.15
C GLU A 269 -7.63 -15.07 10.99
N TYR A 270 -8.97 -15.08 11.14
CA TYR A 270 -9.88 -15.36 10.03
C TYR A 270 -9.77 -14.33 8.90
N SER A 271 -9.57 -13.06 9.23
CA SER A 271 -9.41 -11.98 8.26
C SER A 271 -8.10 -12.09 7.48
N LEU A 272 -6.98 -12.29 8.19
CA LEU A 272 -5.67 -12.52 7.58
C LEU A 272 -5.69 -13.78 6.71
N ALA A 273 -6.36 -14.84 7.17
CA ALA A 273 -6.52 -16.05 6.40
C ALA A 273 -7.29 -15.82 5.09
N ALA A 274 -8.40 -15.07 5.12
CA ALA A 274 -9.16 -14.76 3.91
C ALA A 274 -8.33 -13.99 2.87
N GLN A 275 -7.54 -13.01 3.31
CA GLN A 275 -6.63 -12.23 2.46
C GLN A 275 -5.52 -13.09 1.85
N ALA A 276 -4.84 -13.89 2.69
CA ALA A 276 -3.80 -14.80 2.23
C ALA A 276 -4.32 -15.85 1.24
N LEU A 277 -5.56 -16.33 1.43
CA LEU A 277 -6.20 -17.25 0.49
C LEU A 277 -6.47 -16.61 -0.88
N ALA A 278 -6.70 -15.30 -0.97
CA ALA A 278 -6.84 -14.60 -2.24
C ALA A 278 -5.53 -14.62 -3.03
N TRP A 279 -4.43 -14.20 -2.40
CA TRP A 279 -3.09 -14.22 -2.99
C TRP A 279 -2.62 -15.63 -3.35
N TYR A 280 -2.86 -16.59 -2.45
CA TYR A 280 -2.53 -17.98 -2.72
C TYR A 280 -3.35 -18.55 -3.89
N ALA A 281 -4.67 -18.32 -3.91
CA ALA A 281 -5.53 -18.79 -4.97
C ALA A 281 -5.19 -18.13 -6.31
N ALA A 282 -4.76 -16.87 -6.34
CA ALA A 282 -4.29 -16.22 -7.57
C ALA A 282 -3.05 -16.94 -8.13
N ASN A 283 -2.09 -17.28 -7.26
CA ASN A 283 -0.73 -17.65 -7.66
C ASN A 283 -0.41 -19.15 -7.61
N THR A 284 -1.18 -20.02 -6.97
CA THR A 284 -0.86 -21.47 -6.96
C THR A 284 -1.03 -22.11 -8.35
N ALA A 285 -0.11 -22.99 -8.76
CA ALA A 285 -0.29 -23.79 -9.98
C ALA A 285 -1.16 -25.04 -9.74
N ASN A 286 -1.48 -25.36 -8.48
CA ASN A 286 -2.25 -26.52 -8.11
C ASN A 286 -3.76 -26.22 -8.12
N ALA A 287 -4.47 -26.76 -9.11
CA ALA A 287 -5.91 -26.54 -9.27
C ALA A 287 -6.75 -27.06 -8.09
N ALA A 288 -6.33 -28.15 -7.44
CA ALA A 288 -7.04 -28.70 -6.28
C ALA A 288 -6.88 -27.80 -5.06
N ASN A 289 -5.66 -27.33 -4.79
CA ASN A 289 -5.40 -26.39 -3.70
C ASN A 289 -6.11 -25.05 -3.94
N ARG A 290 -6.12 -24.55 -5.19
CA ARG A 290 -6.89 -23.36 -5.58
C ARG A 290 -8.37 -23.52 -5.23
N ALA A 291 -8.99 -24.63 -5.63
CA ALA A 291 -10.40 -24.89 -5.32
C ALA A 291 -10.68 -25.01 -3.81
N GLN A 292 -9.75 -25.62 -3.06
CA GLN A 292 -9.84 -25.70 -1.60
C GLN A 292 -9.72 -24.31 -0.95
N ALA A 293 -8.79 -23.47 -1.41
CA ALA A 293 -8.61 -22.11 -0.92
C ALA A 293 -9.89 -21.27 -1.11
N LEU A 294 -10.51 -21.34 -2.29
CA LEU A 294 -11.80 -20.69 -2.56
C LEU A 294 -12.93 -21.20 -1.66
N THR A 295 -12.94 -22.51 -1.35
CA THR A 295 -13.92 -23.10 -0.43
C THR A 295 -13.71 -22.60 1.01
N LEU A 296 -12.47 -22.58 1.48
CA LEU A 296 -12.10 -22.06 2.81
C LEU A 296 -12.45 -20.58 2.95
N ALA A 297 -12.20 -19.76 1.94
CA ALA A 297 -12.57 -18.35 1.96
C ALA A 297 -14.08 -18.14 2.21
N GLY A 298 -14.93 -18.94 1.58
CA GLY A 298 -16.37 -18.94 1.86
C GLY A 298 -16.69 -19.36 3.29
N GLN A 299 -16.07 -20.44 3.79
CA GLN A 299 -16.29 -20.91 5.17
C GLN A 299 -15.84 -19.87 6.22
N TYR A 300 -14.73 -19.19 5.98
CA TYR A 300 -14.22 -18.13 6.85
C TYR A 300 -15.11 -16.89 6.80
N GLY A 301 -15.63 -16.54 5.62
CA GLY A 301 -16.67 -15.53 5.49
C GLY A 301 -17.91 -15.85 6.33
N ASP A 302 -18.37 -17.11 6.34
CA ASP A 302 -19.51 -17.55 7.17
C ASP A 302 -19.23 -17.39 8.67
N VAL A 303 -18.02 -17.68 9.14
CA VAL A 303 -17.61 -17.47 10.54
C VAL A 303 -17.54 -15.98 10.86
N LEU A 304 -16.96 -15.18 9.96
CA LEU A 304 -16.77 -13.74 10.16
C LEU A 304 -18.08 -12.96 10.29
N ILE A 305 -19.19 -13.44 9.73
CA ILE A 305 -20.53 -12.85 9.96
C ILE A 305 -20.83 -12.82 11.46
N GLY A 306 -20.63 -13.94 12.16
CA GLY A 306 -20.93 -14.10 13.59
C GLY A 306 -19.77 -13.79 14.55
N ALA A 307 -18.59 -13.45 14.06
CA ALA A 307 -17.39 -13.25 14.89
C ALA A 307 -17.49 -12.01 15.81
N ASN A 308 -16.67 -11.98 16.87
CA ASN A 308 -16.54 -10.83 17.77
C ASN A 308 -16.10 -9.57 17.00
N LYS A 309 -16.81 -8.45 17.24
CA LYS A 309 -16.62 -7.16 16.58
C LYS A 309 -16.75 -5.99 17.59
N ASP A 310 -16.22 -6.20 18.80
CA ASP A 310 -16.47 -5.33 19.96
C ASP A 310 -15.79 -3.95 19.88
N ASP A 311 -14.76 -3.78 19.04
CA ASP A 311 -14.05 -2.52 18.83
C ASP A 311 -13.87 -2.20 17.34
N ALA A 312 -13.38 -1.00 17.02
CA ALA A 312 -13.15 -0.54 15.66
C ALA A 312 -12.18 -1.46 14.89
N THR A 313 -11.11 -1.90 15.55
CA THR A 313 -10.10 -2.80 14.95
C THR A 313 -10.71 -4.15 14.54
N ARG A 314 -11.47 -4.81 15.41
CA ARG A 314 -12.11 -6.10 15.07
C ARG A 314 -13.19 -5.94 14.01
N LYS A 315 -13.91 -4.81 13.99
CA LYS A 315 -14.84 -4.48 12.88
C LYS A 315 -14.08 -4.36 11.56
N ALA A 316 -12.94 -3.68 11.56
CA ALA A 316 -12.10 -3.53 10.37
C ALA A 316 -11.57 -4.88 9.86
N PHE A 317 -11.05 -5.75 10.73
CA PHE A 317 -10.67 -7.11 10.34
C PHE A 317 -11.86 -7.88 9.75
N ALA A 318 -13.04 -7.81 10.36
CA ALA A 318 -14.21 -8.48 9.82
C ALA A 318 -14.62 -7.94 8.43
N ILE A 319 -14.60 -6.62 8.23
CA ILE A 319 -14.86 -6.00 6.92
C ILE A 319 -13.88 -6.54 5.86
N ARG A 320 -12.58 -6.52 6.15
CA ARG A 320 -11.54 -7.03 5.24
C ARG A 320 -11.77 -8.47 4.84
N GLY A 321 -11.97 -9.36 5.81
CA GLY A 321 -12.16 -10.78 5.51
C GLY A 321 -13.47 -11.09 4.81
N LEU A 322 -14.56 -10.36 5.12
CA LEU A 322 -15.84 -10.51 4.44
C LEU A 322 -15.79 -10.02 2.99
N LEU A 323 -15.09 -8.93 2.70
CA LEU A 323 -14.93 -8.45 1.33
C LEU A 323 -14.04 -9.39 0.51
N GLU A 324 -13.00 -9.98 1.08
CA GLU A 324 -12.25 -11.05 0.40
C GLU A 324 -13.11 -12.29 0.15
N ALA A 325 -13.90 -12.73 1.13
CA ALA A 325 -14.87 -13.82 0.92
C ALA A 325 -15.85 -13.48 -0.21
N TYR A 326 -16.35 -12.24 -0.29
CA TYR A 326 -17.18 -11.77 -1.40
C TYR A 326 -16.43 -11.87 -2.74
N ARG A 327 -15.22 -11.29 -2.85
CA ARG A 327 -14.41 -11.28 -4.07
C ARG A 327 -14.11 -12.70 -4.58
N LEU A 328 -13.81 -13.62 -3.67
CA LEU A 328 -13.43 -14.98 -4.00
C LEU A 328 -14.63 -15.89 -4.32
N THR A 329 -15.80 -15.68 -3.72
CA THR A 329 -16.95 -16.56 -3.93
C THR A 329 -18.08 -15.95 -4.77
N ASN A 330 -18.05 -14.66 -5.05
CA ASN A 330 -19.17 -13.90 -5.62
C ASN A 330 -20.51 -14.09 -4.88
N ASN A 331 -20.44 -14.19 -3.55
CA ASN A 331 -21.65 -14.32 -2.74
C ASN A 331 -21.97 -12.99 -2.07
N ALA A 332 -23.00 -12.31 -2.58
CA ALA A 332 -23.42 -10.99 -2.11
C ALA A 332 -23.69 -10.94 -0.59
N LYS A 333 -24.00 -12.07 0.05
CA LYS A 333 -24.21 -12.11 1.52
C LYS A 333 -23.00 -11.58 2.30
N TYR A 334 -21.78 -11.81 1.82
CA TYR A 334 -20.57 -11.35 2.52
C TYR A 334 -20.38 -9.84 2.37
N ARG A 335 -20.68 -9.28 1.20
CA ARG A 335 -20.67 -7.84 0.97
C ARG A 335 -21.75 -7.12 1.78
N THR A 336 -22.95 -7.68 1.86
CA THR A 336 -24.01 -7.19 2.76
C THR A 336 -23.58 -7.24 4.22
N ALA A 337 -22.97 -8.35 4.67
CA ALA A 337 -22.45 -8.44 6.03
C ALA A 337 -21.34 -7.41 6.31
N ALA A 338 -20.43 -7.16 5.35
CA ALA A 338 -19.42 -6.12 5.49
C ALA A 338 -20.05 -4.73 5.64
N ALA A 339 -21.11 -4.44 4.87
CA ALA A 339 -21.87 -3.20 4.99
C ALA A 339 -22.54 -3.04 6.37
N ASP A 340 -23.12 -4.11 6.91
CA ASP A 340 -23.70 -4.10 8.27
C ASP A 340 -22.64 -3.82 9.34
N VAL A 341 -21.45 -4.39 9.20
CA VAL A 341 -20.31 -4.12 10.09
C VAL A 341 -19.85 -2.66 9.97
N PHE A 342 -19.78 -2.14 8.74
CA PHE A 342 -19.45 -0.73 8.49
C PHE A 342 -20.46 0.23 9.11
N ASN A 343 -21.77 -0.06 9.06
CA ASN A 343 -22.77 0.76 9.73
C ASN A 343 -22.53 0.85 11.24
N GLY A 344 -22.06 -0.22 11.87
CA GLY A 344 -21.63 -0.23 13.27
C GLY A 344 -20.38 0.62 13.52
N LEU A 345 -19.37 0.51 12.65
CA LEU A 345 -18.13 1.31 12.71
C LEU A 345 -18.40 2.81 12.51
N ALA A 346 -19.28 3.16 11.57
CA ALA A 346 -19.67 4.53 11.31
C ALA A 346 -20.51 5.13 12.45
N ALA A 347 -21.31 4.33 13.14
CA ALA A 347 -22.12 4.78 14.27
C ALA A 347 -21.28 5.14 15.51
N GLU A 348 -20.09 4.56 15.67
CA GLU A 348 -19.18 4.84 16.79
C GLU A 348 -18.15 5.94 16.49
N TYR A 349 -18.08 6.42 15.25
CA TYR A 349 -17.14 7.44 14.80
C TYR A 349 -17.57 8.85 15.25
N ASP A 350 -16.65 9.55 15.91
CA ASP A 350 -16.79 10.96 16.27
C ASP A 350 -16.13 11.84 15.19
N PRO A 351 -16.89 12.49 14.30
CA PRO A 351 -16.32 13.28 13.21
C PRO A 351 -15.62 14.55 13.69
N ALA A 352 -15.94 15.05 14.89
CA ALA A 352 -15.28 16.24 15.42
C ALA A 352 -13.83 15.96 15.84
N HIS A 353 -13.51 14.72 16.20
CA HIS A 353 -12.18 14.35 16.69
C HIS A 353 -11.52 13.23 15.88
N GLY A 354 -12.22 12.61 14.93
CA GLY A 354 -11.68 11.55 14.08
C GLY A 354 -11.31 10.28 14.85
N VAL A 355 -12.11 9.90 15.85
CA VAL A 355 -11.87 8.73 16.71
C VAL A 355 -13.09 7.85 16.83
N PHE A 356 -12.90 6.57 17.14
CA PHE A 356 -14.00 5.65 17.43
C PHE A 356 -14.24 5.52 18.93
N SER A 357 -15.48 5.63 19.37
CA SER A 357 -15.84 5.56 20.80
C SER A 357 -15.60 4.20 21.47
N SER A 358 -15.41 3.13 20.69
CA SER A 358 -15.05 1.80 21.20
C SER A 358 -13.55 1.59 21.41
N GLN A 359 -12.70 2.52 20.96
CA GLN A 359 -11.25 2.34 21.01
C GLN A 359 -10.52 3.67 21.22
N SER A 360 -9.69 3.73 22.26
CA SER A 360 -8.92 4.94 22.62
C SER A 360 -7.41 4.82 22.37
N SER A 361 -6.93 3.63 22.04
CA SER A 361 -5.51 3.35 21.78
C SER A 361 -5.40 2.57 20.49
N TYR A 362 -4.48 2.98 19.62
CA TYR A 362 -4.28 2.41 18.30
C TYR A 362 -2.81 2.13 18.12
N THR A 363 -2.48 0.85 17.95
CA THR A 363 -1.18 0.48 17.39
C THR A 363 -1.14 0.84 15.90
N ILE A 364 0.04 0.95 15.31
CA ILE A 364 0.16 1.16 13.86
C ILE A 364 -0.52 0.03 13.05
N ASP A 365 -0.52 -1.20 13.57
CA ASP A 365 -1.24 -2.33 12.98
C ASP A 365 -2.78 -2.16 13.04
N ASN A 366 -3.30 -1.55 14.10
CA ASN A 366 -4.73 -1.20 14.19
C ASN A 366 -5.12 -0.13 13.18
N VAL A 367 -4.26 0.88 13.00
CA VAL A 367 -4.49 1.92 11.99
C VAL A 367 -4.43 1.32 10.59
N ALA A 368 -3.45 0.44 10.32
CA ALA A 368 -3.32 -0.30 9.06
C ALA A 368 -4.64 -0.99 8.66
N VAL A 369 -5.17 -1.85 9.53
CA VAL A 369 -6.38 -2.61 9.21
C VAL A 369 -7.62 -1.72 9.09
N ILE A 370 -7.76 -0.66 9.89
CA ILE A 370 -8.90 0.28 9.79
C ILE A 370 -8.87 0.99 8.44
N MET A 371 -7.72 1.55 8.07
CA MET A 371 -7.56 2.24 6.79
C MET A 371 -7.75 1.27 5.62
N GLY A 372 -7.16 0.07 5.71
CA GLY A 372 -7.33 -0.99 4.73
C GLY A 372 -8.79 -1.42 4.55
N ALA A 373 -9.56 -1.50 5.65
CA ALA A 373 -10.98 -1.83 5.61
C ALA A 373 -11.80 -0.75 4.90
N LEU A 374 -11.53 0.52 5.20
CA LEU A 374 -12.18 1.65 4.54
C LEU A 374 -11.83 1.69 3.04
N ASN A 375 -10.56 1.49 2.67
CA ASN A 375 -10.15 1.39 1.27
C ASN A 375 -10.86 0.22 0.55
N SER A 376 -10.92 -0.96 1.18
CA SER A 376 -11.64 -2.10 0.59
C SER A 376 -13.14 -1.84 0.40
N LEU A 377 -13.78 -1.01 1.24
CA LEU A 377 -15.17 -0.59 1.08
C LEU A 377 -15.34 0.42 -0.06
N LYS A 378 -14.39 1.33 -0.27
CA LYS A 378 -14.35 2.22 -1.44
C LYS A 378 -14.38 1.39 -2.74
N LEU A 379 -13.55 0.35 -2.80
CA LEU A 379 -13.38 -0.48 -3.99
C LEU A 379 -14.50 -1.51 -4.20
N PHE A 380 -14.93 -2.19 -3.13
CA PHE A 380 -15.79 -3.38 -3.24
C PHE A 380 -17.11 -3.26 -2.50
N GLY A 381 -17.33 -2.19 -1.73
CA GLY A 381 -18.58 -1.94 -1.02
C GLY A 381 -19.72 -1.51 -1.94
N GLY A 382 -19.42 -0.82 -3.04
CA GLY A 382 -20.39 -0.27 -4.02
C GLY A 382 -21.65 0.32 -3.37
N ASP A 383 -22.84 -0.03 -3.88
CA ASP A 383 -24.15 0.47 -3.41
C ASP A 383 -24.65 -0.08 -2.07
N THR A 384 -23.97 -1.07 -1.48
CA THR A 384 -24.36 -1.62 -0.17
C THR A 384 -23.95 -0.74 1.00
N VAL A 385 -23.04 0.21 0.77
CA VAL A 385 -22.57 1.17 1.77
C VAL A 385 -22.73 2.61 1.29
N ASP A 386 -22.84 3.52 2.24
CA ASP A 386 -22.79 4.96 1.97
C ASP A 386 -21.33 5.36 1.67
N GLN A 387 -20.97 5.41 0.40
CA GLN A 387 -19.62 5.76 -0.06
C GLN A 387 -19.15 7.13 0.44
N GLY A 388 -20.07 8.09 0.59
CA GLY A 388 -19.74 9.41 1.13
C GLY A 388 -19.30 9.32 2.60
N LYS A 389 -19.92 8.44 3.39
CA LYS A 389 -19.49 8.18 4.77
C LYS A 389 -18.19 7.39 4.84
N VAL A 390 -17.97 6.43 3.95
CA VAL A 390 -16.69 5.69 3.88
C VAL A 390 -15.56 6.70 3.66
N GLU A 391 -15.72 7.58 2.68
CA GLU A 391 -14.73 8.62 2.34
C GLU A 391 -14.50 9.62 3.49
N ALA A 392 -15.57 10.07 4.15
CA ALA A 392 -15.46 10.99 5.28
C ALA A 392 -14.72 10.37 6.47
N ILE A 393 -14.96 9.08 6.77
CA ILE A 393 -14.27 8.37 7.85
C ILE A 393 -12.82 8.08 7.46
N PHE A 394 -12.56 7.67 6.21
CA PHE A 394 -11.22 7.45 5.69
C PHE A 394 -10.37 8.71 5.86
N THR A 395 -10.87 9.85 5.36
CA THR A 395 -10.16 11.14 5.42
C THR A 395 -9.95 11.61 6.85
N GLY A 396 -11.02 11.64 7.66
CA GLY A 396 -10.93 12.20 9.02
C GLY A 396 -10.18 11.32 10.01
N PHE A 397 -10.26 9.98 9.86
CA PHE A 397 -9.48 9.06 10.70
C PHE A 397 -8.00 9.11 10.33
N TRP A 398 -7.65 9.23 9.04
CA TRP A 398 -6.26 9.46 8.63
C TRP A 398 -5.71 10.74 9.24
N GLU A 399 -6.38 11.87 9.02
CA GLU A 399 -5.93 13.16 9.53
C GLU A 399 -5.80 13.14 11.05
N SER A 400 -6.72 12.52 11.77
CA SER A 400 -6.67 12.43 13.23
C SER A 400 -5.61 11.45 13.74
N ALA A 401 -5.70 10.18 13.35
CA ALA A 401 -4.93 9.09 13.94
C ALA A 401 -3.54 8.92 13.34
N VAL A 402 -3.28 9.42 12.12
CA VAL A 402 -1.95 9.40 11.49
C VAL A 402 -1.21 10.72 11.70
N ASN A 403 -1.84 11.84 11.31
CA ASN A 403 -1.18 13.14 11.29
C ASN A 403 -1.22 13.86 12.65
N LEU A 404 -2.40 14.09 13.21
CA LEU A 404 -2.55 14.86 14.45
C LEU A 404 -2.08 14.10 15.71
N SER A 405 -1.99 12.77 15.62
CA SER A 405 -1.62 11.93 16.75
C SER A 405 -0.12 11.86 17.03
N GLY A 406 0.70 12.20 16.03
CA GLY A 406 2.14 11.93 16.03
C GLY A 406 2.50 10.49 15.69
N LEU A 407 1.58 9.71 15.10
CA LEU A 407 1.86 8.34 14.69
C LEU A 407 2.96 8.30 13.63
N GLN A 408 2.87 9.09 12.56
CA GLN A 408 4.03 9.36 11.71
C GLN A 408 4.96 10.34 12.47
N GLN A 409 6.15 9.87 12.87
CA GLN A 409 6.99 10.62 13.81
C GLN A 409 7.78 11.74 13.15
N SER A 410 8.13 11.60 11.87
CA SER A 410 8.84 12.60 11.09
C SER A 410 8.72 12.36 9.58
N ALA A 411 9.12 13.33 8.76
CA ALA A 411 9.27 13.17 7.31
C ALA A 411 10.69 13.60 6.86
N PRO A 412 11.18 13.10 5.71
CA PRO A 412 12.42 13.63 5.13
C PRO A 412 12.21 15.09 4.67
N PRO A 413 13.29 15.88 4.51
CA PRO A 413 13.22 17.11 3.73
C PRO A 413 12.77 16.82 2.30
N LYS A 414 11.83 17.62 1.76
CA LYS A 414 11.25 17.42 0.40
C LYS A 414 12.33 17.27 -0.67
N ASP A 415 13.35 18.13 -0.65
CA ASP A 415 14.46 18.13 -1.62
C ASP A 415 15.36 16.89 -1.56
N THR A 416 15.26 16.11 -0.47
CA THR A 416 15.97 14.83 -0.30
C THR A 416 15.08 13.64 -0.62
N GLY A 417 13.79 13.71 -0.26
CA GLY A 417 12.87 12.59 -0.43
C GLY A 417 12.13 12.55 -1.76
N LYS A 418 12.14 13.64 -2.55
CA LYS A 418 11.50 13.74 -3.87
C LYS A 418 12.52 14.11 -4.95
N ASP A 419 12.47 13.41 -6.07
CA ASP A 419 13.13 13.88 -7.28
C ASP A 419 12.48 15.15 -7.81
N LYS A 420 13.23 15.96 -8.57
CA LYS A 420 12.74 17.26 -9.06
C LYS A 420 11.41 17.18 -9.83
N PHE A 421 11.14 16.07 -10.52
CA PHE A 421 9.91 15.87 -11.26
C PHE A 421 8.70 15.52 -10.35
N GLU A 422 8.94 14.97 -9.16
CA GLU A 422 7.90 14.64 -8.14
C GLU A 422 7.55 15.85 -7.24
N GLN A 423 8.22 17.00 -7.42
CA GLN A 423 8.11 18.17 -6.52
C GLN A 423 7.02 19.18 -6.91
N GLU A 424 6.33 18.99 -8.04
CA GLU A 424 5.32 19.93 -8.56
C GLU A 424 4.01 19.93 -7.75
N ASP A 425 3.79 18.88 -6.96
CA ASP A 425 2.58 18.72 -6.15
C ASP A 425 2.57 19.57 -4.87
N PRO A 426 1.35 19.89 -4.35
CA PRO A 426 1.17 20.53 -3.05
C PRO A 426 1.97 19.85 -1.93
N ASP A 427 2.56 20.65 -1.03
CA ASP A 427 3.39 20.10 0.05
C ASP A 427 2.61 19.16 1.00
N ILE A 428 1.30 19.41 1.17
CA ILE A 428 0.40 18.58 1.99
C ILE A 428 0.25 17.15 1.46
N TYR A 429 0.58 16.89 0.20
CA TYR A 429 0.59 15.53 -0.36
C TYR A 429 1.84 14.75 0.05
N TYR A 430 2.92 15.45 0.40
CA TYR A 430 4.17 14.83 0.79
C TYR A 430 4.26 14.58 2.31
N ALA A 431 3.87 15.58 3.10
CA ALA A 431 3.82 15.48 4.55
C ALA A 431 2.88 16.52 5.14
N TYR A 432 2.21 16.15 6.23
CA TYR A 432 1.27 17.03 6.90
C TYR A 432 1.97 18.32 7.40
N PRO A 433 1.34 19.50 7.30
CA PRO A 433 1.96 20.75 7.72
C PRO A 433 2.38 20.74 9.19
N GLY A 434 3.66 21.06 9.43
CA GLY A 434 4.25 21.06 10.77
C GLY A 434 4.85 19.72 11.20
N MET A 435 4.79 18.68 10.36
CA MET A 435 5.55 17.44 10.53
C MET A 435 7.04 17.77 10.78
N PRO A 436 7.63 17.29 11.89
CA PRO A 436 9.04 17.57 12.15
C PRO A 436 9.92 16.79 11.16
N MET A 437 11.07 17.37 10.80
CA MET A 437 12.05 16.76 9.91
C MET A 437 13.38 16.57 10.67
N PRO A 438 14.10 15.45 10.50
CA PRO A 438 15.43 15.28 11.10
C PRO A 438 16.40 16.40 10.68
N PRO A 439 17.25 16.91 11.59
CA PRO A 439 17.44 16.47 12.98
C PRO A 439 16.48 17.09 14.00
N MET A 440 15.51 17.91 13.57
CA MET A 440 14.58 18.61 14.48
C MET A 440 13.45 17.71 15.04
N ALA A 441 13.37 16.45 14.60
CA ALA A 441 12.36 15.49 15.02
C ALA A 441 12.76 14.71 16.28
N GLY A 442 12.96 15.40 17.42
CA GLY A 442 13.26 14.73 18.70
C GLY A 442 14.64 14.04 18.79
N GLY A 443 15.14 13.86 20.02
CA GLY A 443 16.50 13.34 20.26
C GLY A 443 17.64 14.28 19.85
N GLU A 444 18.88 13.83 20.00
CA GLU A 444 20.08 14.65 19.70
C GLU A 444 20.27 14.85 18.18
N PHE A 445 19.91 13.85 17.37
CA PHE A 445 20.15 13.83 15.92
C PHE A 445 18.88 13.62 15.09
N GLY A 446 17.70 13.64 15.70
CA GLY A 446 16.42 13.37 15.03
C GLY A 446 15.94 11.91 15.14
N VAL A 447 14.65 11.72 14.95
CA VAL A 447 13.96 10.43 14.74
C VAL A 447 13.80 10.16 13.26
N ALA A 448 14.10 8.94 12.81
CA ALA A 448 13.90 8.53 11.43
C ALA A 448 12.44 8.73 10.95
N PRO A 449 12.20 8.97 9.64
CA PRO A 449 10.86 9.07 9.06
C PRO A 449 10.09 7.74 9.12
N VAL A 450 9.53 7.44 10.29
CA VAL A 450 8.83 6.18 10.56
C VAL A 450 7.61 6.36 11.47
N PHE A 451 6.76 5.34 11.51
CA PHE A 451 5.65 5.26 12.45
C PHE A 451 6.13 4.97 13.89
N ALA A 452 5.41 5.50 14.87
CA ALA A 452 5.41 5.05 16.25
C ALA A 452 4.60 3.75 16.37
N THR A 453 4.88 2.95 17.41
CA THR A 453 4.17 1.70 17.66
C THR A 453 2.71 1.96 18.04
N GLU A 454 2.45 2.96 18.89
CA GLU A 454 1.11 3.19 19.46
C GLU A 454 0.85 4.68 19.76
N VAL A 455 -0.37 5.11 19.44
CA VAL A 455 -0.94 6.40 19.83
C VAL A 455 -2.19 6.22 20.68
N ARG A 456 -2.47 7.20 21.54
CA ARG A 456 -3.60 7.18 22.48
C ARG A 456 -4.36 8.49 22.50
N TRP A 457 -5.67 8.39 22.35
CA TRP A 457 -6.63 9.45 22.56
C TRP A 457 -7.15 9.40 24.00
N ALA A 458 -6.93 10.47 24.77
CA ALA A 458 -7.45 10.60 26.12
C ALA A 458 -7.62 12.08 26.47
N ASP A 459 -8.66 12.42 27.23
CA ASP A 459 -8.91 13.79 27.70
C ASP A 459 -8.93 14.85 26.58
N GLY A 460 -9.47 14.48 25.40
CA GLY A 460 -9.61 15.38 24.25
C GLY A 460 -8.30 15.69 23.52
N LYS A 461 -7.26 14.86 23.70
CA LYS A 461 -5.96 15.04 23.04
C LYS A 461 -5.32 13.71 22.65
N TRP A 462 -4.52 13.77 21.61
CA TRP A 462 -3.63 12.68 21.23
C TRP A 462 -2.30 12.71 22.01
N SER A 463 -1.68 11.55 22.11
CA SER A 463 -0.31 11.37 22.57
C SER A 463 0.30 10.12 21.95
N VAL A 464 1.61 10.15 21.68
CA VAL A 464 2.37 8.95 21.34
C VAL A 464 2.59 8.14 22.62
N ALA A 465 1.93 6.98 22.72
CA ALA A 465 2.00 6.11 23.89
C ALA A 465 3.25 5.22 23.86
N ASN A 466 3.68 4.82 22.66
CA ASN A 466 4.93 4.08 22.46
C ASN A 466 5.63 4.58 21.18
N PRO A 467 6.73 5.36 21.30
CA PRO A 467 7.44 5.95 20.16
C PRO A 467 8.41 4.97 19.47
N ARG A 468 8.52 3.73 19.94
CA ARG A 468 9.38 2.73 19.28
C ARG A 468 8.85 2.41 17.90
N PHE A 469 9.71 1.91 17.03
CA PHE A 469 9.32 1.34 15.75
C PHE A 469 8.94 -0.14 15.94
N ASP A 470 7.76 -0.55 15.47
CA ASP A 470 7.32 -1.94 15.40
C ASP A 470 7.32 -2.41 13.94
N SER A 471 8.21 -3.35 13.61
CA SER A 471 8.43 -3.77 12.23
C SER A 471 7.20 -4.42 11.60
N ALA A 472 6.45 -5.23 12.36
CA ALA A 472 5.29 -5.92 11.82
C ALA A 472 4.16 -4.95 11.48
N GLY A 473 3.74 -4.13 12.45
CA GLY A 473 2.67 -3.16 12.23
C GLY A 473 3.04 -2.06 11.25
N ALA A 474 4.28 -1.56 11.27
CA ALA A 474 4.72 -0.53 10.33
C ALA A 474 4.73 -1.02 8.89
N MET A 475 5.17 -2.26 8.64
CA MET A 475 5.14 -2.85 7.29
C MET A 475 3.72 -3.21 6.85
N HIS A 476 2.86 -3.67 7.76
CA HIS A 476 1.43 -3.85 7.45
C HIS A 476 0.79 -2.53 7.03
N ALA A 477 0.95 -1.45 7.81
CA ALA A 477 0.46 -0.11 7.44
C ALA A 477 1.03 0.35 6.10
N SER A 478 2.33 0.16 5.88
CA SER A 478 2.98 0.57 4.64
C SER A 478 2.47 -0.21 3.41
N ASN A 479 2.04 -1.47 3.59
CA ASN A 479 1.35 -2.23 2.54
C ASN A 479 -0.05 -1.65 2.28
N GLU A 480 -0.84 -1.45 3.32
CA GLU A 480 -2.19 -0.90 3.20
C GLU A 480 -2.22 0.48 2.54
N PHE A 481 -1.22 1.31 2.85
CA PHE A 481 -1.21 2.70 2.40
C PHE A 481 -0.75 2.85 0.96
N ILE A 482 0.12 1.96 0.44
CA ILE A 482 0.45 1.99 -1.00
C ILE A 482 -0.76 1.56 -1.85
N TRP A 483 -1.64 0.71 -1.32
CA TRP A 483 -2.83 0.22 -2.01
C TRP A 483 -3.97 1.24 -2.10
N PHE A 484 -3.77 2.46 -1.58
CA PHE A 484 -4.66 3.58 -1.90
C PHE A 484 -4.52 3.98 -3.38
N HIS A 485 -3.31 3.84 -3.95
CA HIS A 485 -3.02 3.99 -5.37
C HIS A 485 -3.21 2.67 -6.11
N ASN A 486 -4.41 2.09 -6.00
CA ASN A 486 -4.73 0.78 -6.56
C ASN A 486 -4.68 0.73 -8.09
N ASP A 487 -4.61 1.89 -8.74
CA ASP A 487 -4.43 2.07 -10.17
C ASP A 487 -2.97 1.89 -10.62
N GLU A 488 -1.99 1.94 -9.71
CA GLU A 488 -0.58 1.66 -9.99
C GLU A 488 -0.13 0.33 -9.34
N VAL A 489 -0.55 0.07 -8.10
CA VAL A 489 -0.24 -1.14 -7.34
C VAL A 489 -1.49 -1.71 -6.68
N ASP A 490 -1.94 -2.85 -7.19
CA ASP A 490 -3.16 -3.51 -6.73
C ASP A 490 -2.88 -4.51 -5.59
N GLY A 491 -3.29 -4.14 -4.38
CA GLY A 491 -3.27 -5.01 -3.19
C GLY A 491 -4.30 -6.14 -3.19
N PHE A 492 -5.10 -6.23 -4.25
CA PHE A 492 -6.28 -7.07 -4.31
C PHE A 492 -6.20 -8.00 -5.54
N PRO A 493 -5.52 -9.15 -5.46
CA PRO A 493 -5.17 -9.96 -6.63
C PRO A 493 -6.40 -10.53 -7.37
N VAL A 494 -6.31 -10.62 -8.70
CA VAL A 494 -7.37 -11.22 -9.53
C VAL A 494 -7.26 -12.75 -9.50
N VAL A 495 -8.29 -13.42 -8.98
CA VAL A 495 -8.33 -14.88 -8.89
C VAL A 495 -9.09 -15.51 -10.05
N ARG A 496 -8.38 -16.25 -10.90
CA ARG A 496 -9.00 -17.01 -12.01
C ARG A 496 -9.94 -18.11 -11.49
N GLY A 497 -11.18 -18.13 -11.98
CA GLY A 497 -12.17 -19.16 -11.66
C GLY A 497 -12.93 -18.94 -10.35
N ALA A 498 -12.58 -17.91 -9.57
CA ALA A 498 -13.53 -17.33 -8.60
C ALA A 498 -14.72 -16.82 -9.39
N GLY A 499 -15.93 -16.94 -8.86
CA GLY A 499 -17.15 -16.46 -9.52
C GLY A 499 -17.23 -14.95 -9.70
N ALA A 500 -16.12 -14.21 -9.56
CA ALA A 500 -15.90 -12.77 -9.59
C ALA A 500 -17.18 -11.89 -9.53
N PRO A 501 -17.51 -11.31 -8.36
CA PRO A 501 -18.21 -10.04 -8.40
C PRO A 501 -17.26 -8.98 -8.91
N GLY A 502 -17.64 -8.28 -9.98
CA GLY A 502 -16.99 -7.01 -10.31
C GLY A 502 -15.63 -7.13 -10.99
N THR A 503 -15.43 -8.12 -11.87
CA THR A 503 -14.85 -7.68 -13.15
C THR A 503 -15.85 -6.68 -13.73
N LEU A 504 -15.46 -5.42 -13.91
CA LEU A 504 -16.09 -4.62 -14.95
C LEU A 504 -16.14 -5.54 -16.20
N PRO A 505 -17.32 -5.80 -16.76
CA PRO A 505 -17.48 -6.85 -17.75
C PRO A 505 -16.63 -6.52 -18.99
N VAL A 506 -15.47 -7.15 -19.13
CA VAL A 506 -14.78 -7.24 -20.42
C VAL A 506 -15.38 -8.42 -21.16
N THR A 507 -16.62 -8.24 -21.60
CA THR A 507 -17.19 -8.99 -22.72
C THR A 507 -18.08 -8.03 -23.50
N GLY A 508 -17.51 -7.44 -24.55
CA GLY A 508 -18.24 -6.77 -25.62
C GLY A 508 -18.08 -5.25 -25.72
N ALA A 509 -17.75 -4.55 -24.64
CA ALA A 509 -17.60 -3.10 -24.69
C ALA A 509 -16.22 -2.71 -25.25
N ARG A 510 -16.20 -1.82 -26.26
CA ARG A 510 -14.96 -1.21 -26.72
C ARG A 510 -14.41 -0.33 -25.59
N THR A 511 -13.10 -0.34 -25.37
CA THR A 511 -12.44 0.51 -24.37
C THR A 511 -11.37 1.38 -24.99
N TYR A 512 -10.99 2.45 -24.29
CA TYR A 512 -9.92 3.37 -24.64
C TYR A 512 -9.09 3.68 -23.39
N VAL A 513 -7.78 3.58 -23.49
CA VAL A 513 -6.87 3.97 -22.39
C VAL A 513 -6.43 5.39 -22.64
N VAL A 514 -6.68 6.29 -21.69
CA VAL A 514 -6.30 7.70 -21.75
C VAL A 514 -4.78 7.81 -21.88
N THR A 515 -4.32 8.67 -22.77
CA THR A 515 -2.91 8.95 -23.03
C THR A 515 -2.56 10.39 -22.65
N PRO A 516 -1.27 10.70 -22.42
CA PRO A 516 -0.85 12.06 -22.10
C PRO A 516 -1.26 13.08 -23.16
N GLY A 517 -1.96 14.13 -22.72
CA GLY A 517 -2.45 15.21 -23.60
C GLY A 517 -3.88 15.01 -24.12
N ASP A 518 -4.55 13.93 -23.72
CA ASP A 518 -5.95 13.71 -24.05
C ASP A 518 -6.91 14.66 -23.32
N SER A 519 -8.04 14.89 -23.98
CA SER A 519 -9.26 15.41 -23.38
C SER A 519 -10.43 14.54 -23.82
N LEU A 520 -11.52 14.52 -23.04
CA LEU A 520 -12.73 13.79 -23.41
C LEU A 520 -13.24 14.18 -24.81
N SER A 521 -13.05 15.44 -25.22
CA SER A 521 -13.42 15.93 -26.55
C SER A 521 -12.53 15.44 -27.68
N GLN A 522 -11.22 15.24 -27.44
CA GLN A 522 -10.30 14.65 -28.40
C GLN A 522 -10.57 13.15 -28.53
N ILE A 523 -10.70 12.44 -27.41
CA ILE A 523 -11.06 11.03 -27.40
C ILE A 523 -12.38 10.81 -28.14
N ALA A 524 -13.40 11.63 -27.87
CA ALA A 524 -14.68 11.51 -28.56
C ALA A 524 -14.58 11.77 -30.07
N ARG A 525 -13.77 12.74 -30.50
CA ARG A 525 -13.51 13.01 -31.93
C ARG A 525 -12.83 11.83 -32.61
N GLU A 526 -11.85 11.23 -31.96
CA GLU A 526 -11.04 10.15 -32.53
C GLU A 526 -11.79 8.82 -32.54
N GLN A 527 -12.54 8.51 -31.48
CA GLN A 527 -13.24 7.24 -31.34
C GLN A 527 -14.62 7.24 -32.00
N PHE A 528 -15.29 8.39 -32.08
CA PHE A 528 -16.67 8.52 -32.58
C PHE A 528 -16.82 9.43 -33.81
N GLY A 529 -15.76 10.10 -34.24
CA GLY A 529 -15.80 11.08 -35.33
C GLY A 529 -16.40 12.44 -34.95
N ASP A 530 -16.86 12.62 -33.71
CA ASP A 530 -17.52 13.84 -33.23
C ASP A 530 -17.11 14.20 -31.80
N ALA A 531 -16.43 15.34 -31.66
CA ALA A 531 -16.01 15.86 -30.34
C ALA A 531 -17.19 16.21 -29.44
N ALA A 532 -18.37 16.52 -30.01
CA ALA A 532 -19.55 16.89 -29.24
C ALA A 532 -20.15 15.73 -28.43
N ARG A 533 -19.71 14.49 -28.70
CA ARG A 533 -20.11 13.28 -27.95
C ARG A 533 -19.32 13.06 -26.66
N TRP A 534 -18.40 13.96 -26.28
CA TRP A 534 -17.67 13.84 -25.02
C TRP A 534 -18.54 13.72 -23.75
N PRO A 535 -19.75 14.33 -23.64
CA PRO A 535 -20.59 14.15 -22.46
C PRO A 535 -21.13 12.73 -22.33
N GLU A 536 -21.30 12.02 -23.45
CA GLU A 536 -21.71 10.61 -23.48
C GLU A 536 -20.59 9.71 -22.95
N LEU A 537 -19.35 9.98 -23.40
CA LEU A 537 -18.14 9.35 -22.88
C LEU A 537 -17.96 9.61 -21.38
N TYR A 538 -18.18 10.85 -20.94
CA TYR A 538 -18.13 11.21 -19.52
C TYR A 538 -19.20 10.47 -18.71
N ALA A 539 -20.46 10.49 -19.14
CA ALA A 539 -21.56 9.86 -18.41
C ALA A 539 -21.34 8.35 -18.25
N LEU A 540 -20.76 7.70 -19.27
CA LEU A 540 -20.45 6.27 -19.23
C LEU A 540 -19.28 5.94 -18.28
N ASN A 541 -18.36 6.89 -18.07
CA ASN A 541 -17.14 6.72 -17.28
C ASN A 541 -17.09 7.61 -16.05
N GLN A 542 -18.22 8.15 -15.60
CA GLN A 542 -18.26 9.13 -14.52
C GLN A 542 -17.72 8.55 -13.20
N ALA A 543 -17.87 7.24 -12.99
CA ALA A 543 -17.30 6.54 -11.84
C ALA A 543 -15.76 6.53 -11.85
N ILE A 544 -15.14 6.65 -13.03
CA ILE A 544 -13.67 6.67 -13.21
C ILE A 544 -13.14 8.11 -13.23
N ILE A 545 -13.90 9.03 -13.84
CA ILE A 545 -13.49 10.42 -14.04
C ILE A 545 -13.80 11.30 -12.81
N GLY A 546 -14.74 10.88 -11.96
CA GLY A 546 -15.21 11.68 -10.83
C GLY A 546 -16.08 12.85 -11.27
N ALA A 547 -16.27 13.82 -10.39
CA ALA A 547 -17.22 14.93 -10.60
C ALA A 547 -16.77 15.98 -11.62
N ASN A 548 -15.47 16.03 -11.94
CA ASN A 548 -14.89 17.00 -12.86
C ASN A 548 -14.57 16.36 -14.22
N PRO A 549 -15.40 16.56 -15.26
CA PRO A 549 -15.16 15.98 -16.59
C PRO A 549 -13.92 16.53 -17.31
N SER A 550 -13.31 17.61 -16.82
CA SER A 550 -12.11 18.19 -17.43
C SER A 550 -10.82 17.60 -16.87
N LEU A 551 -10.90 16.71 -15.87
CA LEU A 551 -9.76 16.13 -15.19
C LEU A 551 -9.73 14.63 -15.46
N ILE A 552 -8.98 14.23 -16.49
CA ILE A 552 -8.73 12.83 -16.84
C ILE A 552 -7.23 12.58 -16.75
N TYR A 553 -6.86 11.36 -16.38
CA TYR A 553 -5.46 10.99 -16.14
C TYR A 553 -5.02 9.92 -17.14
N PRO A 554 -3.80 10.02 -17.69
CA PRO A 554 -3.23 8.94 -18.50
C PRO A 554 -3.28 7.61 -17.76
N GLY A 555 -3.62 6.53 -18.45
CA GLY A 555 -3.79 5.20 -17.86
C GLY A 555 -5.23 4.86 -17.47
N GLN A 556 -6.12 5.84 -17.29
CA GLN A 556 -7.54 5.58 -17.07
C GLN A 556 -8.14 4.81 -18.26
N THR A 557 -8.86 3.72 -17.99
CA THR A 557 -9.51 2.93 -19.03
C THR A 557 -10.99 3.30 -19.14
N PHE A 558 -11.36 4.01 -20.20
CA PHE A 558 -12.74 4.37 -20.49
C PHE A 558 -13.45 3.31 -21.30
N VAL A 559 -14.67 2.99 -20.89
CA VAL A 559 -15.65 2.27 -21.69
C VAL A 559 -16.18 3.21 -22.76
N LEU A 560 -16.19 2.77 -24.02
CA LEU A 560 -16.72 3.53 -25.15
C LEU A 560 -18.17 3.10 -25.43
N PRO A 561 -19.10 4.04 -25.68
CA PRO A 561 -20.43 3.73 -26.19
C PRO A 561 -20.35 3.12 -27.60
N ASP A 562 -21.38 2.36 -27.98
CA ASP A 562 -21.49 1.72 -29.30
C ASP A 562 -21.56 2.70 -30.48
#